data_AF-A0A9P4RBF4-F1
#
_entry.id   AF-A0A9P4RBF4-F1
#
_cell.length_a   1.000
_cell.length_b   1.000
_cell.length_c   1.000
_cell.angle_alpha   90.00
_cell.angle_beta   90.00
_cell.angle_gamma   90.00
#
_symmetry.space_group_name_H-M   'P 1'
#
loop_
_entity.id
_entity.type
_entity.pdbx_description
1 polymer ?
#
loop_
_entity_poly.entity_id
_entity_poly.type
_entity_poly.pdbx_seq_one_letter_code
_entity_poly.pdbx_strand_id
1 'polypeptide(L)'
;MPSSIKEGTLHLAEDGSSLQSRSAEDGSSVRNLRPAEIIDRLSLESLSEHHEWFLLRESEEVEEELTEILSTFEPSAFLPSEFKEPGSPLTTEASQKFKEFADIIIQYATEDLGLLGRLREAVDPAFRAGVFFEKINHRITRAFDALDEYMARGSTHGHIEKFDIAVCATELERLVNAVEEFYHQHEDDEFGVGVSVRAAAALIIMLERVTDRDFNAYDNATWVPDRPKDPRENNLFFRLIVSPATERRLFALGALLGLPHDDVVRNHLEALRRISMKLERQGTPEVFKKELNTIVSESKKRAGSDAEGGSAKRSMQ
;
A
#
# COMPACT_ATOMS: atom_id res chain seq x y z
N MET A 1 37.48 -59.02 -0.94
CA MET A 1 36.80 -59.41 0.33
C MET A 1 36.72 -58.16 1.18
N PRO A 2 35.54 -57.83 1.71
CA PRO A 2 35.00 -56.48 1.68
C PRO A 2 35.12 -55.74 3.01
N SER A 3 35.36 -54.43 2.91
CA SER A 3 35.06 -53.45 3.95
C SER A 3 33.54 -53.32 4.06
N SER A 4 33.06 -53.39 5.29
CA SER A 4 31.66 -53.28 5.68
C SER A 4 31.53 -52.07 6.60
N ILE A 5 30.30 -51.51 6.68
CA ILE A 5 29.77 -50.64 7.75
C ILE A 5 30.13 -49.14 7.59
N LYS A 6 29.22 -48.15 7.57
CA LYS A 6 27.75 -48.09 7.77
C LYS A 6 27.24 -46.77 7.17
N GLU A 7 26.07 -46.80 6.55
CA GLU A 7 25.23 -45.62 6.36
C GLU A 7 24.79 -45.10 7.73
N GLY A 8 24.98 -43.80 7.96
CA GLY A 8 24.54 -43.08 9.14
C GLY A 8 23.53 -42.02 8.74
N THR A 9 22.25 -42.35 8.92
CA THR A 9 21.08 -41.48 8.86
C THR A 9 21.26 -40.24 9.73
N LEU A 10 21.20 -39.04 9.15
CA LEU A 10 21.13 -37.78 9.90
C LEU A 10 19.68 -37.55 10.32
N HIS A 11 19.44 -37.72 11.62
CA HIS A 11 18.26 -37.27 12.31
C HIS A 11 18.17 -35.74 12.26
N LEU A 12 17.02 -35.23 11.81
CA LEU A 12 16.54 -33.90 12.15
C LEU A 12 16.39 -33.82 13.67
N ALA A 13 17.19 -32.99 14.31
CA ALA A 13 16.91 -32.48 15.65
C ALA A 13 16.29 -31.10 15.48
N GLU A 14 14.99 -31.03 15.75
CA GLU A 14 14.32 -29.81 16.17
C GLU A 14 14.98 -29.33 17.46
N ASP A 15 15.60 -28.16 17.44
CA ASP A 15 15.74 -27.38 18.66
C ASP A 15 15.65 -25.89 18.30
N GLY A 16 14.55 -25.29 18.75
CA GLY A 16 14.37 -23.86 18.76
C GLY A 16 15.41 -23.24 19.67
N SER A 17 16.39 -22.57 19.09
CA SER A 17 17.27 -21.67 19.80
C SER A 17 17.18 -20.30 19.14
N SER A 18 16.40 -19.46 19.79
CA SER A 18 16.34 -18.02 19.60
C SER A 18 17.76 -17.47 19.46
N LEU A 19 18.04 -16.80 18.34
CA LEU A 19 19.29 -16.07 18.13
C LEU A 19 19.36 -14.91 19.12
N GLN A 20 19.88 -15.17 20.32
CA GLN A 20 20.46 -14.12 21.13
C GLN A 20 21.67 -13.61 20.38
N SER A 21 21.50 -12.46 19.73
CA SER A 21 22.58 -11.57 19.34
C SER A 21 23.55 -11.47 20.52
N ARG A 22 24.72 -12.11 20.40
CA ARG A 22 25.81 -11.82 21.31
C ARG A 22 26.30 -10.42 20.99
N SER A 23 25.80 -9.46 21.76
CA SER A 23 26.37 -8.13 21.87
C SER A 23 27.86 -8.27 22.14
N ALA A 24 28.69 -7.55 21.39
CA ALA A 24 30.03 -7.24 21.86
C ALA A 24 29.92 -6.68 23.29
N GLU A 25 30.95 -6.84 24.13
CA GLU A 25 30.96 -6.34 25.52
C GLU A 25 30.67 -4.83 25.65
N ASP A 26 30.61 -4.11 24.53
CA ASP A 26 30.31 -2.69 24.42
C ASP A 26 28.92 -2.37 23.83
N GLY A 27 28.02 -3.35 23.68
CA GLY A 27 26.62 -3.15 23.27
C GLY A 27 26.39 -2.68 21.82
N SER A 28 27.44 -2.47 21.04
CA SER A 28 27.37 -2.09 19.63
C SER A 28 27.02 -3.31 18.76
N SER A 29 25.85 -3.24 18.12
CA SER A 29 25.48 -4.16 17.03
C SER A 29 26.41 -3.91 15.83
N VAL A 30 27.00 -4.97 15.28
CA VAL A 30 27.94 -4.94 14.13
C VAL A 30 27.30 -4.36 12.86
N ARG A 31 25.98 -4.16 12.86
CA ARG A 31 25.18 -3.71 11.71
C ARG A 31 25.52 -2.30 11.18
N ASN A 32 26.25 -1.49 11.95
CA ASN A 32 26.50 -0.07 11.64
C ASN A 32 27.99 0.32 11.49
N LEU A 33 28.90 -0.66 11.36
CA LEU A 33 30.33 -0.41 11.22
C LEU A 33 30.79 -0.53 9.78
N ARG A 34 31.76 0.29 9.37
CA ARG A 34 32.36 0.17 8.04
C ARG A 34 33.16 -1.13 7.93
N PRO A 35 33.29 -1.75 6.75
CA PRO A 35 34.03 -3.00 6.59
C PRO A 35 35.45 -2.96 7.16
N ALA A 36 36.15 -1.83 7.02
CA ALA A 36 37.49 -1.64 7.61
C ALA A 36 37.47 -1.64 9.15
N GLU A 37 36.45 -1.04 9.77
CA GLU A 37 36.30 -0.97 11.22
C GLU A 37 35.88 -2.32 11.82
N ILE A 38 35.12 -3.12 11.05
CA ILE A 38 34.76 -4.50 11.40
C ILE A 38 35.99 -5.40 11.39
N ILE A 39 36.82 -5.28 10.36
CA ILE A 39 38.07 -6.04 10.23
C ILE A 39 39.06 -5.67 11.34
N ASP A 40 39.18 -4.39 11.67
CA ASP A 40 40.04 -3.93 12.76
C ASP A 40 39.57 -4.39 14.14
N ARG A 41 38.25 -4.51 14.36
CA ARG A 41 37.69 -4.95 15.66
C ARG A 41 37.62 -6.46 15.83
N LEU A 42 37.31 -7.21 14.78
CA LEU A 42 37.00 -8.64 14.87
C LEU A 42 38.08 -9.55 14.27
N SER A 43 39.11 -9.00 13.62
CA SER A 43 40.13 -9.73 12.85
C SER A 43 39.56 -10.57 11.70
N LEU A 44 40.35 -10.74 10.64
CA LEU A 44 39.94 -11.51 9.45
C LEU A 44 39.73 -12.99 9.79
N GLU A 45 40.49 -13.56 10.73
CA GLU A 45 40.33 -14.96 11.13
C GLU A 45 38.98 -15.21 11.80
N SER A 46 38.57 -14.36 12.75
CA SER A 46 37.29 -14.55 13.45
C SER A 46 36.10 -14.22 12.54
N LEU A 47 36.22 -13.26 11.60
CA LEU A 47 35.20 -13.06 10.56
C LEU A 47 35.05 -14.26 9.62
N SER A 48 36.15 -14.96 9.30
CA SER A 48 36.10 -16.13 8.42
C SER A 48 35.43 -17.36 9.03
N GLU A 49 35.41 -17.46 10.36
CA GLU A 49 34.71 -18.52 11.10
C GLU A 49 33.19 -18.26 11.20
N HIS A 50 32.74 -17.02 10.91
CA HIS A 50 31.32 -16.67 10.87
C HIS A 50 30.81 -16.77 9.42
N HIS A 51 30.03 -17.80 9.13
CA HIS A 51 29.47 -18.09 7.80
C HIS A 51 28.36 -17.13 7.33
N GLU A 52 28.13 -15.99 8.00
CA GLU A 52 27.18 -14.97 7.55
C GLU A 52 27.89 -13.94 6.68
N TRP A 53 28.16 -14.33 5.44
CA TRP A 53 28.62 -13.41 4.41
C TRP A 53 27.43 -12.56 4.00
N PHE A 54 27.49 -11.25 4.27
CA PHE A 54 26.53 -10.30 3.69
C PHE A 54 26.75 -10.31 2.17
N LEU A 55 25.85 -10.99 1.45
CA LEU A 55 25.78 -10.86 0.00
C LEU A 55 25.71 -9.37 -0.33
N LEU A 56 26.64 -8.89 -1.16
CA LEU A 56 26.51 -7.57 -1.75
C LEU A 56 25.15 -7.53 -2.45
N ARG A 57 24.21 -6.74 -1.93
CA ARG A 57 23.00 -6.42 -2.67
C ARG A 57 23.44 -5.78 -3.98
N GLU A 58 22.76 -6.15 -5.06
CA GLU A 58 23.01 -5.53 -6.35
C GLU A 58 22.77 -4.02 -6.22
N SER A 59 23.60 -3.22 -6.89
CA SER A 59 23.50 -1.74 -6.86
C SER A 59 22.07 -1.28 -7.15
N GLU A 60 21.40 -1.97 -8.06
CA GLU A 60 20.03 -1.70 -8.49
C GLU A 60 19.02 -1.86 -7.33
N GLU A 61 19.11 -2.92 -6.52
CA GLU A 61 18.23 -3.09 -5.35
C GLU A 61 18.44 -2.00 -4.29
N VAL A 62 19.69 -1.55 -4.11
CA VAL A 62 20.03 -0.48 -3.17
C VAL A 62 19.47 0.86 -3.66
N GLU A 63 19.62 1.13 -4.95
CA GLU A 63 19.07 2.32 -5.60
C GLU A 63 17.54 2.37 -5.53
N GLU A 64 16.87 1.25 -5.77
CA GLU A 64 15.41 1.15 -5.67
C GLU A 64 14.91 1.48 -4.26
N GLU A 65 15.54 0.92 -3.23
CA GLU A 65 15.14 1.19 -1.86
C GLU A 65 15.46 2.63 -1.43
N LEU A 66 16.61 3.17 -1.84
CA LEU A 66 16.94 4.56 -1.57
C LEU A 66 15.95 5.51 -2.25
N THR A 67 15.54 5.18 -3.46
CA THR A 67 14.51 5.93 -4.18
C THR A 67 13.19 5.92 -3.42
N GLU A 68 12.79 4.77 -2.88
CA GLU A 68 11.59 4.66 -2.05
C GLU A 68 11.70 5.51 -0.77
N ILE A 69 12.82 5.39 -0.03
CA ILE A 69 13.09 6.19 1.17
C ILE A 69 12.98 7.68 0.87
N LEU A 70 13.66 8.14 -0.19
CA LEU A 70 13.73 9.56 -0.52
C LEU A 70 12.42 10.09 -1.09
N SER A 71 11.63 9.27 -1.79
CA SER A 71 10.31 9.67 -2.29
C SER A 71 9.34 10.10 -1.16
N THR A 72 9.58 9.65 0.07
CA THR A 72 8.88 10.08 1.28
C THR A 72 8.97 11.60 1.49
N PHE A 73 10.09 12.22 1.13
CA PHE A 73 10.32 13.66 1.30
C PHE A 73 10.04 14.49 0.05
N GLU A 74 9.61 13.84 -1.04
CA GLU A 74 9.29 14.55 -2.26
C GLU A 74 8.19 15.58 -1.94
N PRO A 75 8.44 16.89 -2.20
CA PRO A 75 7.63 18.00 -1.69
C PRO A 75 6.30 18.17 -2.41
N SER A 76 6.12 17.56 -3.57
CA SER A 76 4.81 17.45 -4.19
C SER A 76 4.08 16.20 -3.71
N ALA A 77 2.86 15.99 -4.18
CA ALA A 77 2.14 14.78 -3.85
C ALA A 77 2.67 13.56 -4.64
N PHE A 78 3.84 13.59 -5.31
CA PHE A 78 4.32 12.48 -6.16
C PHE A 78 4.43 11.17 -5.37
N LEU A 79 3.92 10.11 -5.99
CA LEU A 79 4.05 8.74 -5.47
C LEU A 79 5.44 8.19 -5.80
N PRO A 80 5.91 7.17 -5.07
CA PRO A 80 7.24 6.58 -5.30
C PRO A 80 7.50 6.17 -6.75
N SER A 81 6.49 5.61 -7.43
CA SER A 81 6.58 5.21 -8.85
C SER A 81 6.76 6.40 -9.80
N GLU A 82 6.15 7.54 -9.51
CA GLU A 82 6.24 8.75 -10.34
C GLU A 82 7.55 9.51 -10.10
N PHE A 83 8.15 9.33 -8.93
CA PHE A 83 9.46 9.88 -8.62
C PHE A 83 10.56 9.29 -9.54
N LYS A 84 10.38 8.03 -9.95
CA LYS A 84 11.27 7.32 -10.88
C LYS A 84 11.22 7.91 -12.30
N GLU A 85 10.10 8.46 -12.75
CA GLU A 85 9.93 8.92 -14.14
C GLU A 85 10.55 10.31 -14.38
N PRO A 86 11.46 10.48 -15.36
CA PRO A 86 11.96 11.80 -15.75
C PRO A 86 10.94 12.54 -16.63
N GLY A 87 10.59 13.78 -16.26
CA GLY A 87 9.87 14.71 -17.13
C GLY A 87 8.34 14.74 -16.99
N SER A 88 7.79 14.37 -15.82
CA SER A 88 6.35 14.57 -15.57
C SER A 88 5.96 16.04 -15.76
N PRO A 89 4.91 16.37 -16.56
CA PRO A 89 4.52 17.74 -16.90
C PRO A 89 4.04 18.58 -15.69
N LEU A 90 4.02 18.00 -14.49
CA LEU A 90 3.60 18.61 -13.23
C LEU A 90 4.76 18.85 -12.24
N THR A 91 6.02 18.61 -12.62
CA THR A 91 7.16 18.84 -11.73
C THR A 91 7.31 20.32 -11.41
N THR A 92 7.08 20.69 -10.15
CA THR A 92 7.42 22.01 -9.64
C THR A 92 8.94 22.19 -9.61
N GLU A 93 9.42 23.43 -9.63
CA GLU A 93 10.86 23.71 -9.46
C GLU A 93 11.43 23.04 -8.21
N ALA A 94 10.66 23.03 -7.10
CA ALA A 94 11.03 22.34 -5.87
C ALA A 94 11.17 20.83 -6.04
N SER A 95 10.27 20.18 -6.80
CA SER A 95 10.34 18.74 -7.07
C SER A 95 11.57 18.39 -7.91
N GLN A 96 11.89 19.23 -8.89
CA GLN A 96 13.07 19.06 -9.73
C GLN A 96 14.36 19.21 -8.92
N LYS A 97 14.44 20.21 -8.05
CA LYS A 97 15.57 20.39 -7.13
C LYS A 97 15.69 19.29 -6.10
N PHE A 98 14.57 18.76 -5.61
CA PHE A 98 14.58 17.61 -4.74
C PHE A 98 15.09 16.35 -5.46
N LYS A 99 14.71 16.13 -6.73
CA LYS A 99 15.23 15.01 -7.53
C LYS A 99 16.74 15.11 -7.72
N GLU A 100 17.25 16.28 -8.12
CA GLU A 100 18.71 16.53 -8.22
C GLU A 100 19.43 16.24 -6.88
N PHE A 101 18.82 16.64 -5.76
CA PHE A 101 19.37 16.35 -4.43
C PHE A 101 19.31 14.85 -4.09
N ALA A 102 18.21 14.18 -4.39
CA ALA A 102 18.01 12.76 -4.12
C ALA A 102 19.01 11.91 -4.92
N ASP A 103 19.22 12.22 -6.20
CA ASP A 103 20.19 11.53 -7.07
C ASP A 103 21.61 11.58 -6.48
N ILE A 104 22.00 12.72 -5.89
CA ILE A 104 23.28 12.85 -5.18
C ILE A 104 23.31 11.92 -3.97
N ILE A 105 22.26 11.91 -3.15
CA ILE A 105 22.20 11.04 -1.96
C ILE A 105 22.25 9.56 -2.36
N ILE A 106 21.52 9.17 -3.42
CA ILE A 106 21.52 7.80 -3.94
C ILE A 106 22.94 7.40 -4.33
N GLN A 107 23.62 8.21 -5.14
CA GLN A 107 24.99 7.94 -5.57
C GLN A 107 25.94 7.70 -4.39
N TYR A 108 25.88 8.53 -3.34
CA TYR A 108 26.73 8.36 -2.16
C TYR A 108 26.33 7.16 -1.30
N ALA A 109 25.03 6.88 -1.16
CA ALA A 109 24.54 5.79 -0.32
C ALA A 109 24.74 4.40 -0.96
N THR A 110 24.80 4.33 -2.30
CA THR A 110 25.19 3.11 -3.02
C THR A 110 26.65 2.73 -2.74
N GLU A 111 27.54 3.72 -2.53
CA GLU A 111 28.95 3.49 -2.18
C GLU A 111 29.18 3.30 -0.67
N ASP A 112 28.34 3.88 0.20
CA ASP A 112 28.41 3.75 1.67
C ASP A 112 27.13 3.11 2.24
N LEU A 113 27.14 1.78 2.41
CA LEU A 113 26.04 1.03 3.02
C LEU A 113 25.70 1.47 4.45
N GLY A 114 26.65 2.12 5.16
CA GLY A 114 26.38 2.71 6.47
C GLY A 114 25.43 3.91 6.38
N LEU A 115 25.48 4.67 5.29
CA LEU A 115 24.52 5.73 5.01
C LEU A 115 23.12 5.16 4.75
N LEU A 116 23.01 4.08 3.97
CA LEU A 116 21.75 3.36 3.76
C LEU A 116 21.15 2.87 5.08
N GLY A 117 21.95 2.25 5.94
CA GLY A 117 21.51 1.80 7.27
C GLY A 117 20.94 2.94 8.11
N ARG A 118 21.62 4.08 8.16
CA ARG A 118 21.15 5.28 8.88
C ARG A 118 19.89 5.89 8.27
N LEU A 119 19.77 5.87 6.94
CA LEU A 119 18.56 6.34 6.25
C LEU A 119 17.36 5.42 6.56
N ARG A 120 17.55 4.11 6.61
CA ARG A 120 16.51 3.15 7.04
C ARG A 120 16.07 3.39 8.48
N GLU A 121 17.02 3.62 9.39
CA GLU A 121 16.72 3.91 10.80
C GLU A 121 15.98 5.25 10.96
N ALA A 122 16.36 6.27 10.19
CA ALA A 122 15.73 7.58 10.24
C ALA A 122 14.35 7.61 9.58
N VAL A 123 14.13 6.78 8.56
CA VAL A 123 12.91 6.70 7.76
C VAL A 123 12.40 5.28 7.83
N ASP A 124 11.79 4.94 8.96
CA ASP A 124 11.28 3.59 9.19
C ASP A 124 10.08 3.26 8.26
N PRO A 125 9.82 1.96 8.01
CA PRO A 125 8.72 1.54 7.13
C PRO A 125 7.34 2.08 7.55
N ALA A 126 7.08 2.21 8.86
CA ALA A 126 5.80 2.70 9.35
C ALA A 126 5.60 4.19 9.01
N PHE A 127 6.67 4.99 9.06
CA PHE A 127 6.67 6.38 8.61
C PHE A 127 6.49 6.49 7.08
N ARG A 128 7.17 5.65 6.29
CA ARG A 128 7.02 5.62 4.82
C ARG A 128 5.58 5.32 4.42
N ALA A 129 4.99 4.26 4.97
CA ALA A 129 3.57 3.93 4.77
C ALA A 129 2.68 5.09 5.26
N GLY A 130 3.07 5.73 6.37
CA GLY A 130 2.52 6.97 6.88
C GLY A 130 2.25 8.02 5.80
N VAL A 131 3.34 8.46 5.19
CA VAL A 131 3.38 9.54 4.19
C VAL A 131 2.79 9.08 2.86
N PHE A 132 3.01 7.84 2.44
CA PHE A 132 2.41 7.29 1.23
C PHE A 132 0.88 7.43 1.26
N PHE A 133 0.24 6.96 2.33
CA PHE A 133 -1.21 7.05 2.45
C PHE A 133 -1.71 8.48 2.67
N GLU A 134 -0.90 9.37 3.25
CA GLU A 134 -1.21 10.81 3.27
C GLU A 134 -1.28 11.38 1.84
N LYS A 135 -0.28 11.09 1.01
CA LYS A 135 -0.24 11.51 -0.41
C LYS A 135 -1.41 10.93 -1.21
N ILE A 136 -1.73 9.64 -1.01
CA ILE A 136 -2.90 9.00 -1.64
C ILE A 136 -4.20 9.71 -1.22
N ASN A 137 -4.42 9.92 0.08
CA ASN A 137 -5.65 10.58 0.56
C ASN A 137 -5.77 12.02 0.06
N HIS A 138 -4.67 12.74 -0.03
CA HIS A 138 -4.64 14.08 -0.63
C HIS A 138 -5.06 14.05 -2.10
N ARG A 139 -4.54 13.10 -2.89
CA ARG A 139 -4.91 12.92 -4.30
C ARG A 139 -6.35 12.51 -4.49
N ILE A 140 -6.87 11.60 -3.67
CA ILE A 140 -8.29 11.23 -3.66
C ILE A 140 -9.14 12.49 -3.45
N THR A 141 -8.80 13.29 -2.43
CA THR A 141 -9.53 14.54 -2.13
C THR A 141 -9.47 15.51 -3.30
N ARG A 142 -8.27 15.77 -3.85
CA ARG A 142 -8.08 16.65 -5.01
C ARG A 142 -8.86 16.18 -6.24
N ALA A 143 -8.86 14.88 -6.53
CA ALA A 143 -9.58 14.31 -7.68
C ALA A 143 -11.09 14.56 -7.59
N PHE A 144 -11.68 14.40 -6.40
CA PHE A 144 -13.10 14.70 -6.18
C PHE A 144 -13.39 16.20 -6.17
N ASP A 145 -12.55 17.00 -5.53
CA ASP A 145 -12.73 18.46 -5.48
C ASP A 145 -12.62 19.08 -6.88
N ALA A 146 -11.70 18.59 -7.70
CA ALA A 146 -11.55 19.00 -9.10
C ALA A 146 -12.76 18.59 -9.96
N LEU A 147 -13.33 17.40 -9.74
CA LEU A 147 -14.57 16.99 -10.38
C LEU A 147 -15.75 17.88 -9.94
N ASP A 148 -15.86 18.17 -8.65
CA ASP A 148 -16.93 19.01 -8.10
C ASP A 148 -16.85 20.45 -8.65
N GLU A 149 -15.64 21.00 -8.77
CA GLU A 149 -15.39 22.28 -9.43
C GLU A 149 -15.77 22.23 -10.92
N TYR A 150 -15.36 21.17 -11.62
CA TYR A 150 -15.71 20.96 -13.03
C TYR A 150 -17.23 20.87 -13.22
N MET A 151 -17.96 20.11 -12.39
CA MET A 151 -19.42 20.06 -12.43
C MET A 151 -20.06 21.44 -12.24
N ALA A 152 -19.54 22.23 -11.30
CA ALA A 152 -20.09 23.53 -10.95
C ALA A 152 -19.87 24.61 -12.02
N ARG A 153 -18.69 24.65 -12.64
CA ARG A 153 -18.26 25.80 -13.48
C ARG A 153 -17.77 25.42 -14.87
N GLY A 154 -17.56 24.14 -15.11
CA GLY A 154 -16.96 23.63 -16.34
C GLY A 154 -15.46 23.85 -16.40
N SER A 155 -14.91 23.76 -17.61
CA SER A 155 -13.50 24.04 -17.87
C SER A 155 -13.23 25.55 -17.75
N THR A 156 -12.91 26.02 -16.55
CA THR A 156 -12.49 27.41 -16.35
C THR A 156 -11.16 27.65 -17.08
N HIS A 157 -11.08 28.68 -17.93
CA HIS A 157 -9.84 29.08 -18.58
C HIS A 157 -8.81 29.48 -17.51
N GLY A 158 -7.87 28.59 -17.19
CA GLY A 158 -6.82 28.84 -16.20
C GLY A 158 -6.46 27.63 -15.32
N HIS A 159 -7.32 26.61 -15.21
CA HIS A 159 -6.96 25.37 -14.55
C HIS A 159 -6.33 24.39 -15.54
N ILE A 160 -5.17 23.85 -15.16
CA ILE A 160 -4.33 22.96 -16.01
C ILE A 160 -5.02 21.60 -16.23
N GLU A 161 -5.94 21.20 -15.36
CA GLU A 161 -6.59 19.90 -15.41
C GLU A 161 -8.10 20.04 -15.65
N LYS A 162 -8.57 19.54 -16.80
CA LYS A 162 -10.00 19.33 -17.05
C LYS A 162 -10.40 18.00 -16.40
N PHE A 163 -10.95 18.06 -15.19
CA PHE A 163 -11.34 16.87 -14.43
C PHE A 163 -12.79 16.47 -14.71
N ASP A 164 -13.06 16.01 -15.93
CA ASP A 164 -14.36 15.43 -16.25
C ASP A 164 -14.55 14.04 -15.63
N ILE A 165 -15.74 13.44 -15.79
CA ILE A 165 -16.06 12.11 -15.24
C ILE A 165 -15.07 11.03 -15.71
N ALA A 166 -14.60 11.10 -16.95
CA ALA A 166 -13.67 10.11 -17.49
C ALA A 166 -12.28 10.27 -16.89
N VAL A 167 -11.78 11.51 -16.78
CA VAL A 167 -10.49 11.82 -16.15
C VAL A 167 -10.51 11.45 -14.68
N CYS A 168 -11.59 11.79 -13.96
CA CYS A 168 -11.75 11.44 -12.55
C CYS A 168 -11.75 9.92 -12.34
N ALA A 169 -12.49 9.17 -13.15
CA ALA A 169 -12.50 7.72 -13.07
C ALA A 169 -11.11 7.10 -13.32
N THR A 170 -10.40 7.55 -14.35
CA THR A 170 -9.04 7.08 -14.65
C THR A 170 -8.07 7.37 -13.50
N GLU A 171 -8.14 8.56 -12.89
CA GLU A 171 -7.28 8.89 -11.76
C GLU A 171 -7.60 8.02 -10.53
N LEU A 172 -8.89 7.81 -10.23
CA LEU A 172 -9.28 6.94 -9.12
C LEU A 172 -8.85 5.49 -9.34
N GLU A 173 -8.96 4.96 -10.56
CA GLU A 173 -8.43 3.62 -10.91
C GLU A 173 -6.91 3.54 -10.71
N ARG A 174 -6.18 4.59 -11.10
CA ARG A 174 -4.73 4.68 -10.91
C ARG A 174 -4.37 4.72 -9.42
N LEU A 175 -5.13 5.43 -8.60
CA LEU A 175 -4.94 5.45 -7.15
C LEU A 175 -5.26 4.10 -6.51
N VAL A 176 -6.29 3.38 -6.98
CA VAL A 176 -6.56 2.00 -6.55
C VAL A 176 -5.38 1.09 -6.87
N ASN A 177 -4.82 1.17 -8.08
CA ASN A 177 -3.63 0.40 -8.46
C ASN A 177 -2.45 0.69 -7.53
N ALA A 178 -2.18 1.97 -7.27
CA ALA A 178 -1.08 2.37 -6.40
C ALA A 178 -1.25 1.84 -4.97
N VAL A 179 -2.48 1.85 -4.43
CA VAL A 179 -2.77 1.29 -3.10
C VAL A 179 -2.54 -0.22 -3.06
N GLU A 180 -3.00 -0.95 -4.09
CA GLU A 180 -2.85 -2.40 -4.17
C GLU A 180 -1.38 -2.81 -4.35
N GLU A 181 -0.65 -2.13 -5.23
CA GLU A 181 0.79 -2.35 -5.44
C GLU A 181 1.59 -2.10 -4.17
N PHE A 182 1.34 -0.97 -3.49
CA PHE A 182 2.02 -0.65 -2.23
C PHE A 182 1.74 -1.69 -1.14
N TYR A 183 0.49 -2.16 -1.04
CA TYR A 183 0.13 -3.21 -0.09
C TYR A 183 0.88 -4.51 -0.38
N HIS A 184 0.89 -4.98 -1.63
CA HIS A 184 1.58 -6.24 -1.98
C HIS A 184 3.09 -6.16 -1.80
N GLN A 185 3.71 -5.00 -1.99
CA GLN A 185 5.14 -4.81 -1.72
C GLN A 185 5.49 -4.94 -0.24
N HIS A 186 4.52 -4.78 0.67
CA HIS A 186 4.72 -4.70 2.12
C HIS A 186 3.87 -5.71 2.90
N GLU A 187 3.27 -6.71 2.24
CA GLU A 187 2.36 -7.65 2.90
C GLU A 187 3.10 -8.64 3.82
N ASP A 188 4.36 -8.94 3.50
CA ASP A 188 5.23 -9.84 4.28
C ASP A 188 6.02 -9.12 5.40
N ASP A 189 5.93 -7.79 5.48
CA ASP A 189 6.62 -7.03 6.50
C ASP A 189 5.94 -7.17 7.87
N GLU A 190 6.73 -7.17 8.95
CA GLU A 190 6.24 -7.20 10.34
C GLU A 190 5.29 -6.02 10.66
N PHE A 191 5.28 -4.99 9.80
CA PHE A 191 4.42 -3.80 9.85
C PHE A 191 3.12 -3.91 9.01
N GLY A 192 2.87 -5.04 8.35
CA GLY A 192 1.77 -5.22 7.40
C GLY A 192 0.37 -4.92 7.94
N VAL A 193 0.15 -5.11 9.25
CA VAL A 193 -1.13 -4.75 9.92
C VAL A 193 -1.42 -3.25 9.86
N GLY A 194 -0.40 -2.39 9.94
CA GLY A 194 -0.57 -0.95 9.80
C GLY A 194 -0.90 -0.55 8.36
N VAL A 195 -0.31 -1.26 7.40
CA VAL A 195 -0.48 -1.02 5.96
C VAL A 195 -1.88 -1.45 5.51
N SER A 196 -2.35 -2.64 5.93
CA SER A 196 -3.67 -3.16 5.58
C SER A 196 -4.80 -2.22 6.01
N VAL A 197 -4.72 -1.67 7.23
CA VAL A 197 -5.73 -0.76 7.78
C VAL A 197 -5.77 0.57 7.02
N ARG A 198 -4.61 1.10 6.64
CA ARG A 198 -4.50 2.34 5.85
C ARG A 198 -4.95 2.15 4.40
N ALA A 199 -4.58 1.03 3.78
CA ALA A 199 -5.05 0.64 2.46
C ALA A 199 -6.58 0.53 2.44
N ALA A 200 -7.15 -0.18 3.41
CA ALA A 200 -8.59 -0.31 3.57
C ALA A 200 -9.27 1.06 3.72
N ALA A 201 -8.71 1.96 4.52
CA ALA A 201 -9.25 3.30 4.71
C ALA A 201 -9.31 4.09 3.38
N ALA A 202 -8.22 4.10 2.60
CA ALA A 202 -8.15 4.81 1.33
C ALA A 202 -9.16 4.25 0.31
N LEU A 203 -9.22 2.91 0.17
CA LEU A 203 -10.16 2.24 -0.73
C LEU A 203 -11.63 2.49 -0.35
N ILE A 204 -11.94 2.46 0.95
CA ILE A 204 -13.29 2.73 1.47
C ILE A 204 -13.70 4.18 1.24
N ILE A 205 -12.80 5.15 1.41
CA ILE A 205 -13.08 6.55 1.11
C ILE A 205 -13.43 6.73 -0.37
N MET A 206 -12.68 6.10 -1.28
CA MET A 206 -12.99 6.12 -2.71
C MET A 206 -14.36 5.50 -3.00
N LEU A 207 -14.65 4.32 -2.44
CA LEU A 207 -15.96 3.67 -2.60
C LEU A 207 -17.09 4.55 -2.06
N GLU A 208 -16.98 5.07 -0.85
CA GLU A 208 -18.02 5.92 -0.23
C GLU A 208 -18.32 7.13 -1.12
N ARG A 209 -17.28 7.86 -1.55
CA ARG A 209 -17.43 9.05 -2.40
C ARG A 209 -17.95 8.76 -3.81
N VAL A 210 -17.64 7.60 -4.39
CA VAL A 210 -18.21 7.17 -5.67
C VAL A 210 -19.68 6.79 -5.49
N THR A 211 -20.04 6.06 -4.42
CA THR A 211 -21.45 5.69 -4.16
C THR A 211 -22.35 6.86 -3.85
N ASP A 212 -21.80 7.97 -3.34
CA ASP A 212 -22.53 9.24 -3.15
C ASP A 212 -22.79 10.00 -4.46
N ARG A 213 -22.15 9.60 -5.56
CA ARG A 213 -22.24 10.25 -6.87
C ARG A 213 -23.00 9.42 -7.90
N ASP A 214 -24.04 8.71 -7.46
CA ASP A 214 -25.02 8.08 -8.36
C ASP A 214 -26.07 9.08 -8.85
N PHE A 215 -25.61 10.02 -9.67
CA PHE A 215 -26.44 10.99 -10.36
C PHE A 215 -25.74 11.45 -11.64
N ASN A 216 -26.49 12.06 -12.55
CA ASN A 216 -25.90 12.68 -13.73
C ASN A 216 -25.23 14.01 -13.32
N ALA A 217 -23.89 14.02 -13.38
CA ALA A 217 -23.01 15.12 -13.04
C ALA A 217 -23.32 16.42 -13.80
N TYR A 218 -23.96 16.32 -14.98
CA TYR A 218 -24.22 17.46 -15.85
C TYR A 218 -25.69 17.89 -15.89
N ASP A 219 -26.58 17.31 -15.06
CA ASP A 219 -28.02 17.62 -15.08
C ASP A 219 -28.35 19.10 -14.82
N ASN A 220 -27.49 19.82 -14.09
CA ASN A 220 -27.66 21.25 -13.81
C ASN A 220 -26.60 22.13 -14.49
N ALA A 221 -25.73 21.55 -15.32
CA ALA A 221 -24.64 22.28 -15.95
C ALA A 221 -25.16 23.19 -17.07
N THR A 222 -24.92 24.49 -16.95
CA THR A 222 -25.27 25.50 -17.98
C THR A 222 -24.16 25.70 -19.01
N TRP A 223 -22.95 25.21 -18.71
CA TRP A 223 -21.74 25.36 -19.51
C TRP A 223 -21.51 24.20 -20.49
N VAL A 224 -22.32 23.13 -20.42
CA VAL A 224 -22.28 21.99 -21.36
C VAL A 224 -23.40 22.16 -22.40
N PRO A 225 -23.10 22.60 -23.64
CA PRO A 225 -24.13 22.79 -24.66
C PRO A 225 -24.76 21.47 -25.11
N ASP A 226 -23.94 20.41 -25.25
CA ASP A 226 -24.37 19.06 -25.62
C ASP A 226 -24.01 18.09 -24.51
N ARG A 227 -24.98 17.82 -23.61
CA ARG A 227 -24.75 16.93 -22.47
C ARG A 227 -24.61 15.48 -22.94
N PRO A 228 -23.58 14.75 -22.47
CA PRO A 228 -23.45 13.33 -22.75
C PRO A 228 -24.70 12.58 -22.31
N LYS A 229 -25.21 11.71 -23.19
CA LYS A 229 -26.38 10.87 -22.91
C LYS A 229 -26.00 9.51 -22.36
N ASP A 230 -24.76 9.08 -22.61
CA ASP A 230 -24.25 7.82 -22.08
C ASP A 230 -23.98 7.97 -20.58
N PRO A 231 -24.62 7.14 -19.71
CA PRO A 231 -24.35 7.13 -18.28
C PRO A 231 -22.86 6.95 -17.92
N ARG A 232 -22.07 6.31 -18.78
CA ARG A 232 -20.61 6.13 -18.58
C ARG A 232 -19.80 7.42 -18.74
N GLU A 233 -20.39 8.45 -19.32
CA GLU A 233 -19.74 9.74 -19.57
C GLU A 233 -20.25 10.83 -18.61
N ASN A 234 -21.37 10.60 -17.93
CA ASN A 234 -22.03 11.60 -17.11
C ASN A 234 -22.31 11.17 -15.66
N ASN A 235 -22.14 9.89 -15.29
CA ASN A 235 -22.35 9.39 -13.95
C ASN A 235 -21.11 8.57 -13.50
N LEU A 236 -20.43 9.06 -12.46
CA LEU A 236 -19.19 8.44 -11.96
C LEU A 236 -19.45 7.05 -11.37
N PHE A 237 -20.53 6.91 -10.59
CA PHE A 237 -20.95 5.63 -10.04
C PHE A 237 -21.23 4.61 -11.15
N PHE A 238 -21.96 5.02 -12.19
CA PHE A 238 -22.26 4.15 -13.30
C PHE A 238 -20.99 3.70 -14.03
N ARG A 239 -20.07 4.63 -14.27
CA ARG A 239 -18.79 4.36 -14.94
C ARG A 239 -17.88 3.43 -14.15
N LEU A 240 -17.80 3.54 -12.82
CA LEU A 240 -16.86 2.75 -12.01
C LEU A 240 -17.45 1.47 -11.43
N ILE A 241 -18.77 1.41 -11.18
CA ILE A 241 -19.40 0.29 -10.47
C ILE A 241 -20.39 -0.48 -11.36
N VAL A 242 -21.23 0.20 -12.13
CA VAL A 242 -22.30 -0.48 -12.90
C VAL A 242 -21.80 -1.03 -14.22
N SER A 243 -21.02 -0.25 -14.96
CA SER A 243 -20.50 -0.60 -16.28
C SER A 243 -19.06 -0.10 -16.44
N PRO A 244 -18.11 -0.72 -15.71
CA PRO A 244 -16.70 -0.39 -15.81
C PRO A 244 -16.17 -0.55 -17.23
N ALA A 245 -15.44 0.46 -17.69
CA ALA A 245 -14.80 0.46 -19.01
C ALA A 245 -13.54 -0.42 -19.04
N THR A 246 -12.94 -0.66 -17.88
CA THR A 246 -11.71 -1.43 -17.68
C THR A 246 -12.02 -2.87 -17.24
N GLU A 247 -11.00 -3.74 -17.29
CA GLU A 247 -11.12 -5.11 -16.78
C GLU A 247 -11.34 -5.19 -15.27
N ARG A 248 -11.13 -4.08 -14.52
CA ARG A 248 -11.42 -3.97 -13.09
C ARG A 248 -12.92 -3.85 -12.82
N ARG A 249 -13.61 -4.98 -12.97
CA ARG A 249 -15.07 -5.08 -12.77
C ARG A 249 -15.56 -4.71 -11.37
N LEU A 250 -14.68 -4.69 -10.38
CA LEU A 250 -15.00 -4.41 -8.98
C LEU A 250 -14.35 -3.12 -8.46
N PHE A 251 -13.67 -2.33 -9.30
CA PHE A 251 -13.03 -1.08 -8.88
C PHE A 251 -12.21 -1.27 -7.56
N ALA A 252 -12.36 -0.38 -6.57
CA ALA A 252 -11.73 -0.46 -5.27
C ALA A 252 -12.21 -1.64 -4.40
N LEU A 253 -13.39 -2.22 -4.68
CA LEU A 253 -13.84 -3.44 -3.99
C LEU A 253 -12.96 -4.63 -4.34
N GLY A 254 -12.45 -4.69 -5.58
CA GLY A 254 -11.50 -5.73 -5.99
C GLY A 254 -10.24 -5.73 -5.12
N ALA A 255 -9.63 -4.56 -4.91
CA ALA A 255 -8.46 -4.42 -4.05
C ALA A 255 -8.78 -4.69 -2.57
N LEU A 256 -9.97 -4.32 -2.09
CA LEU A 256 -10.39 -4.62 -0.72
C LEU A 256 -10.50 -6.12 -0.43
N LEU A 257 -10.88 -6.94 -1.41
CA LEU A 257 -10.93 -8.40 -1.28
C LEU A 257 -9.54 -9.04 -1.14
N GLY A 258 -8.48 -8.34 -1.57
CA GLY A 258 -7.10 -8.77 -1.41
C GLY A 258 -6.53 -8.49 -0.01
N LEU A 259 -7.22 -7.68 0.81
CA LEU A 259 -6.75 -7.32 2.15
C LEU A 259 -7.21 -8.33 3.21
N PRO A 260 -6.54 -8.42 4.37
CA PRO A 260 -6.96 -9.26 5.48
C PRO A 260 -8.32 -8.77 6.01
N HIS A 261 -9.39 -9.51 5.74
CA HIS A 261 -10.76 -9.09 6.06
C HIS A 261 -10.98 -8.78 7.55
N ASP A 262 -10.25 -9.45 8.45
CA ASP A 262 -10.34 -9.18 9.89
C ASP A 262 -9.89 -7.75 10.22
N ASP A 263 -8.81 -7.26 9.60
CA ASP A 263 -8.32 -5.89 9.79
C ASP A 263 -9.28 -4.87 9.15
N VAL A 264 -9.78 -5.17 7.96
CA VAL A 264 -10.74 -4.33 7.24
C VAL A 264 -12.01 -4.14 8.07
N VAL A 265 -12.61 -5.25 8.52
CA VAL A 265 -13.90 -5.20 9.22
C VAL A 265 -13.74 -4.62 10.63
N ARG A 266 -12.71 -5.03 11.38
CA ARG A 266 -12.49 -4.51 12.75
C ARG A 266 -12.42 -2.99 12.78
N ASN A 267 -11.81 -2.37 11.77
CA ASN A 267 -11.59 -0.93 11.73
C ASN A 267 -12.67 -0.16 10.96
N HIS A 268 -13.32 -0.76 9.96
CA HIS A 268 -14.13 -0.01 8.98
C HIS A 268 -15.55 -0.55 8.77
N LEU A 269 -16.05 -1.45 9.62
CA LEU A 269 -17.38 -2.08 9.49
C LEU A 269 -18.52 -1.07 9.27
N GLU A 270 -18.54 0.03 10.03
CA GLU A 270 -19.61 1.02 9.94
C GLU A 270 -19.62 1.74 8.59
N ALA A 271 -18.45 2.04 8.03
CA ALA A 271 -18.35 2.61 6.68
C ALA A 271 -18.83 1.61 5.62
N LEU A 272 -18.41 0.34 5.71
CA LEU A 272 -18.85 -0.71 4.80
C LEU A 272 -20.37 -0.94 4.86
N ARG A 273 -20.98 -0.87 6.05
CA ARG A 273 -22.44 -0.93 6.22
C ARG A 273 -23.16 0.24 5.57
N ARG A 274 -22.64 1.47 5.74
CA ARG A 274 -23.20 2.65 5.05
C ARG A 274 -23.15 2.50 3.54
N ILE A 275 -22.01 2.06 3.01
CA ILE A 275 -21.83 1.80 1.58
C ILE A 275 -22.81 0.72 1.10
N SER A 276 -22.92 -0.40 1.81
CA SER A 276 -23.85 -1.49 1.50
C SER A 276 -25.31 -0.99 1.43
N MET A 277 -25.75 -0.20 2.40
CA MET A 277 -27.11 0.37 2.38
C MET A 277 -27.37 1.30 1.19
N LYS A 278 -26.37 2.06 0.73
CA LYS A 278 -26.49 2.91 -0.46
C LYS A 278 -26.61 2.04 -1.72
N LEU A 279 -25.75 1.03 -1.85
CA LEU A 279 -25.72 0.12 -3.00
C LEU A 279 -26.98 -0.73 -3.14
N GLU A 280 -27.69 -1.04 -2.05
CA GLU A 280 -28.98 -1.76 -2.15
C GLU A 280 -30.08 -0.95 -2.84
N ARG A 281 -29.98 0.39 -2.81
CA ARG A 281 -30.95 1.29 -3.44
C ARG A 281 -30.61 1.57 -4.90
N GLN A 282 -29.41 1.22 -5.32
CA GLN A 282 -28.82 1.57 -6.61
C GLN A 282 -28.88 0.36 -7.54
N GLY A 283 -28.86 0.60 -8.87
CA GLY A 283 -28.80 -0.45 -9.89
C GLY A 283 -27.47 -1.20 -9.93
N THR A 284 -26.86 -1.44 -8.77
CA THR A 284 -25.56 -2.08 -8.57
C THR A 284 -25.59 -3.52 -9.07
N PRO A 285 -24.57 -3.98 -9.81
CA PRO A 285 -24.46 -5.37 -10.23
C PRO A 285 -24.48 -6.34 -9.03
N GLU A 286 -25.23 -7.43 -9.13
CA GLU A 286 -25.37 -8.43 -8.06
C GLU A 286 -24.03 -9.03 -7.62
N VAL A 287 -23.08 -9.18 -8.55
CA VAL A 287 -21.72 -9.63 -8.24
C VAL A 287 -21.04 -8.68 -7.26
N PHE A 288 -21.15 -7.36 -7.48
CA PHE A 288 -20.55 -6.35 -6.61
C PHE A 288 -21.17 -6.39 -5.20
N LYS A 289 -22.50 -6.51 -5.10
CA LYS A 289 -23.20 -6.64 -3.82
C LYS A 289 -22.78 -7.90 -3.08
N LYS A 290 -22.69 -9.03 -3.79
CA LYS A 290 -22.28 -10.32 -3.22
C LYS A 290 -20.87 -10.24 -2.62
N GLU A 291 -19.92 -9.69 -3.36
CA GLU A 291 -18.53 -9.58 -2.87
C GLU A 291 -18.41 -8.63 -1.68
N LEU A 292 -19.12 -7.50 -1.68
CA LEU A 292 -19.16 -6.62 -0.50
C LEU A 292 -19.74 -7.34 0.72
N ASN A 293 -20.79 -8.15 0.52
CA ASN A 293 -21.37 -8.96 1.60
C ASN A 293 -20.41 -10.05 2.09
N THR A 294 -19.54 -10.60 1.24
CA THR A 294 -18.47 -11.53 1.66
C THR A 294 -17.58 -10.86 2.71
N ILE A 295 -17.04 -9.67 2.41
CA ILE A 295 -16.18 -8.90 3.33
C ILE A 295 -16.90 -8.64 4.66
N VAL A 296 -18.15 -8.15 4.60
CA VAL A 296 -18.91 -7.81 5.81
C VAL A 296 -19.27 -9.05 6.65
N SER A 297 -19.57 -10.19 6.01
CA SER A 297 -20.09 -11.39 6.68
C SER A 297 -19.03 -12.32 7.26
N GLU A 298 -17.81 -12.35 6.72
CA GLU A 298 -16.75 -13.22 7.22
C GLU A 298 -16.34 -12.90 8.67
N SER A 299 -16.44 -11.65 9.09
CA SER A 299 -16.28 -11.23 10.48
C SER A 299 -17.25 -11.91 11.47
N LYS A 300 -18.44 -12.30 11.00
CA LYS A 300 -19.50 -12.87 11.85
C LYS A 300 -19.28 -14.36 12.14
N LYS A 301 -18.54 -15.07 11.30
CA LYS A 301 -18.28 -16.52 11.47
C LYS A 301 -17.28 -16.83 12.58
N ARG A 302 -16.36 -15.91 12.91
CA ARG A 302 -15.36 -16.11 13.98
C ARG A 302 -15.80 -15.60 15.34
N ALA A 303 -16.67 -14.58 15.40
CA ALA A 303 -17.28 -14.14 16.66
C ALA A 303 -18.25 -15.18 17.28
N GLY A 304 -18.71 -16.16 16.48
CA GLY A 304 -19.57 -17.26 16.95
C GLY A 304 -18.82 -18.51 17.39
N SER A 305 -17.55 -18.71 17.00
CA SER A 305 -16.79 -19.92 17.33
C SER A 305 -16.12 -19.89 18.70
N ASP A 306 -15.93 -18.70 19.29
CA ASP A 306 -15.30 -18.56 20.62
C ASP A 306 -16.30 -18.52 21.79
N ALA A 307 -17.61 -18.50 21.51
CA ALA A 307 -18.65 -18.41 22.54
C ALA A 307 -19.31 -19.77 22.91
N GLU A 308 -19.02 -20.85 22.18
CA GLU A 308 -19.73 -22.14 22.33
C GLU A 308 -18.88 -23.25 22.98
N GLY A 309 -17.91 -22.86 23.82
CA GLY A 309 -17.03 -23.77 24.56
C GLY A 309 -17.05 -23.54 26.06
N GLY A 310 -18.22 -23.57 26.72
CA GLY A 310 -18.24 -23.28 28.16
C GLY A 310 -19.55 -23.39 28.91
N SER A 311 -20.44 -24.34 28.57
CA SER A 311 -21.49 -24.72 29.52
C SER A 311 -22.05 -26.12 29.24
N ALA A 312 -21.39 -27.13 29.82
CA ALA A 312 -21.97 -28.44 30.02
C ALA A 312 -21.90 -28.82 31.51
N LYS A 313 -23.01 -28.52 32.21
CA LYS A 313 -23.65 -29.28 33.29
C LYS A 313 -22.81 -29.79 34.47
N ARG A 314 -23.06 -29.15 35.63
CA ARG A 314 -23.28 -29.86 36.90
C ARG A 314 -24.35 -30.94 36.69
N SER A 315 -24.07 -32.17 37.10
CA SER A 315 -25.09 -33.06 37.66
C SER A 315 -24.56 -33.71 38.94
N MET A 316 -25.22 -33.39 40.04
CA MET A 316 -25.20 -34.16 41.28
C MET A 316 -25.71 -35.58 41.00
N GLN A 317 -24.96 -36.59 41.40
CA GLN A 317 -25.43 -37.67 42.27
C GLN A 317 -24.24 -38.47 42.81
#